data_AF-A0A1B3PIW5-F1
#
_entry.id   AF-A0A1B3PIW5-F1
#
_cell.length_a   1.000
_cell.length_b   1.000
_cell.length_c   1.000
_cell.angle_alpha   90.00
_cell.angle_beta   90.00
_cell.angle_gamma   90.00
#
_symmetry.space_group_name_H-M   'P 1'
#
loop_
_entity.id
_entity.type
_entity.pdbx_description
1 polymer ?
#
loop_
_entity_poly.entity_id
_entity_poly.type
_entity_poly.pdbx_seq_one_letter_code
_entity_poly.pdbx_strand_id
1 'polypeptide(L)'
;MQLAIKEKAALYAAYIPFFAEGGIFVPTQRDYKLGDDVYVLLTLPDDTQRYPVAGRVAWVTPARAAGNRTQGVGIQFPKDDKSRQLKAKIEELLGTALGSDRPTQTI
;
A
#
# COMPACT_ATOMS: atom_id res chain seq x y z
N MET A 1 -1.05 -11.24 5.75
CA MET A 1 -2.16 -10.26 5.91
C MET A 1 -2.95 -10.17 4.61
N GLN A 2 -4.22 -9.77 4.66
CA GLN A 2 -5.04 -9.58 3.47
C GLN A 2 -5.55 -8.14 3.43
N LEU A 3 -5.47 -7.51 2.27
CA LEU A 3 -6.01 -6.17 2.02
C LEU A 3 -6.85 -6.22 0.74
N ALA A 4 -8.13 -5.91 0.86
CA ALA A 4 -9.03 -5.81 -0.29
C ALA A 4 -9.49 -4.37 -0.43
N ILE A 5 -9.16 -3.74 -1.55
CA ILE A 5 -9.50 -2.35 -1.84
C ILE A 5 -10.60 -2.34 -2.89
N LYS A 6 -11.75 -1.76 -2.55
CA LYS A 6 -12.93 -1.76 -3.42
C LYS A 6 -13.04 -0.51 -4.29
N GLU A 7 -12.44 0.58 -3.87
CA GLU A 7 -12.61 1.89 -4.51
C GLU A 7 -11.27 2.49 -4.93
N LYS A 8 -11.25 3.15 -6.08
CA LYS A 8 -10.05 3.84 -6.60
C LYS A 8 -9.54 4.93 -5.66
N ALA A 9 -10.43 5.63 -4.94
CA ALA A 9 -10.03 6.63 -3.94
C ALA A 9 -9.29 6.00 -2.74
N ALA A 10 -9.76 4.84 -2.28
CA ALA A 10 -9.09 4.09 -1.22
C ALA A 10 -7.74 3.53 -1.69
N LEU A 11 -7.65 3.07 -2.96
CA LEU A 11 -6.38 2.65 -3.56
C LEU A 11 -5.39 3.80 -3.59
N TYR A 12 -5.83 4.98 -4.01
CA TYR A 12 -5.01 6.18 -4.05
C TYR A 12 -4.46 6.55 -2.66
N ALA A 13 -5.34 6.58 -1.65
CA ALA A 13 -4.94 6.91 -0.28
C ALA A 13 -3.96 5.88 0.31
N ALA A 14 -4.10 4.60 -0.07
CA ALA A 14 -3.24 3.53 0.42
C ALA A 14 -1.92 3.41 -0.36
N TYR A 15 -1.86 3.79 -1.63
CA TYR A 15 -0.67 3.63 -2.46
C TYR A 15 0.47 4.56 -2.02
N ILE A 16 1.69 4.03 -1.99
CA ILE A 16 2.90 4.76 -1.58
C ILE A 16 3.83 4.85 -2.80
N PRO A 17 3.71 5.89 -3.63
CA PRO A 17 4.54 6.06 -4.83
C PRO A 17 6.00 6.43 -4.50
N PHE A 18 6.26 6.92 -3.28
CA PHE A 18 7.59 7.38 -2.87
C PHE A 18 8.62 6.24 -2.77
N PHE A 19 8.18 4.99 -2.60
CA PHE A 19 9.09 3.85 -2.66
C PHE A 19 9.46 3.55 -4.11
N ALA A 20 10.73 3.25 -4.39
CA ALA A 20 11.22 2.99 -5.75
C ALA A 20 10.41 1.86 -6.45
N GLU A 21 10.12 0.79 -5.72
CA GLU A 21 9.34 -0.35 -6.19
C GLU A 21 7.83 -0.18 -5.97
N GLY A 22 7.41 0.99 -5.48
CA GLY A 22 6.05 1.23 -4.98
C GLY A 22 5.80 0.58 -3.63
N GLY A 23 4.64 0.86 -3.06
CA GLY A 23 4.20 0.23 -1.84
C GLY A 23 2.74 0.46 -1.55
N ILE A 24 2.27 -0.17 -0.48
CA ILE A 24 0.89 -0.07 -0.03
C ILE A 24 0.84 0.09 1.49
N PHE A 25 -0.02 0.99 1.95
CA PHE A 25 -0.39 1.11 3.34
C PHE A 25 -1.46 0.08 3.69
N VAL A 26 -1.20 -0.71 4.72
CA VAL A 26 -2.13 -1.72 5.26
C VAL A 26 -2.56 -1.31 6.66
N PRO A 27 -3.84 -0.95 6.86
CA PRO A 27 -4.39 -0.72 8.20
C PRO A 27 -4.27 -2.00 9.04
N THR A 28 -3.66 -1.89 10.21
CA THR A 28 -3.51 -3.02 11.12
C THR A 28 -3.27 -2.55 12.55
N GLN A 29 -3.81 -3.29 13.52
CA GLN A 29 -3.54 -3.10 14.94
C GLN A 29 -2.37 -3.96 15.43
N ARG A 30 -1.83 -4.84 14.57
CA ARG A 30 -0.68 -5.66 14.92
C ARG A 30 0.57 -4.81 14.92
N ASP A 31 1.42 -5.05 15.90
CA ASP A 31 2.71 -4.40 15.99
C ASP A 31 3.69 -5.01 14.99
N TYR A 32 4.30 -4.15 14.19
CA TYR A 32 5.37 -4.46 13.25
C TYR A 32 6.50 -3.46 13.44
N LYS A 33 7.71 -3.88 13.10
CA LYS A 33 8.91 -3.06 13.11
C LYS A 33 9.34 -2.74 11.69
N LEU A 34 10.05 -1.62 11.53
CA LEU A 34 10.73 -1.32 10.28
C LEU A 34 11.72 -2.46 9.96
N GLY A 35 11.69 -2.91 8.71
CA GLY A 35 12.51 -4.02 8.23
C GLY A 35 11.84 -5.39 8.32
N ASP A 36 10.69 -5.53 8.99
CA ASP A 36 9.99 -6.81 9.08
C ASP A 36 9.54 -7.29 7.69
N ASP A 37 9.81 -8.56 7.38
CA ASP A 37 9.31 -9.20 6.17
C ASP A 37 7.85 -9.62 6.37
N VAL A 38 7.00 -9.28 5.39
CA VAL A 38 5.54 -9.44 5.49
C VAL A 38 4.97 -9.98 4.19
N TYR A 39 4.03 -10.91 4.32
CA TYR A 39 3.27 -11.43 3.19
C TYR A 39 1.88 -10.82 3.14
N VAL A 40 1.57 -10.08 2.08
CA VAL A 40 0.28 -9.43 1.83
C VAL A 40 -0.41 -10.12 0.66
N LEU A 41 -1.71 -10.36 0.82
CA LEU A 41 -2.57 -10.74 -0.29
C LEU A 41 -3.45 -9.53 -0.63
N LEU A 42 -3.10 -8.83 -1.71
CA LEU A 42 -3.76 -7.60 -2.15
C LEU A 42 -4.84 -7.92 -3.20
N THR A 43 -6.02 -7.29 -3.07
CA THR A 43 -7.05 -7.27 -4.11
C THR A 43 -7.31 -5.83 -4.50
N LEU A 44 -7.24 -5.55 -5.80
CA LEU A 44 -7.44 -4.21 -6.37
C LEU A 44 -8.93 -3.95 -6.67
N PRO A 45 -9.34 -2.68 -6.82
CA PRO A 45 -10.70 -2.34 -7.23
C PRO A 45 -11.10 -3.04 -8.51
N ASP A 46 -12.34 -3.54 -8.54
CA ASP A 46 -12.94 -4.24 -9.69
C ASP A 46 -12.17 -5.48 -10.18
N ASP A 47 -11.21 -5.97 -9.40
CA ASP A 47 -10.43 -7.17 -9.70
C ASP A 47 -10.83 -8.32 -8.76
N THR A 48 -11.02 -9.51 -9.32
CA THR A 48 -11.23 -10.74 -8.56
C THR A 48 -9.92 -11.47 -8.24
N GLN A 49 -8.85 -11.11 -8.95
CA GLN A 49 -7.52 -11.65 -8.74
C GLN A 49 -6.92 -11.14 -7.42
N ARG A 50 -6.19 -12.04 -6.75
CA ARG A 50 -5.40 -11.71 -5.57
C ARG A 50 -3.92 -11.69 -5.92
N TYR A 51 -3.23 -10.64 -5.50
CA TYR A 51 -1.82 -10.40 -5.74
C TYR A 51 -1.03 -10.72 -4.47
N PRO A 52 -0.27 -11.82 -4.45
CA PRO A 52 0.62 -12.11 -3.33
C PRO A 52 1.87 -11.21 -3.41
N VAL A 53 2.21 -10.58 -2.29
CA VAL A 53 3.35 -9.66 -2.17
C VAL A 53 4.14 -10.04 -0.93
N ALA A 54 5.38 -10.51 -1.12
CA ALA A 54 6.36 -10.71 -0.06
C ALA A 54 7.17 -9.42 0.11
N GLY A 55 6.57 -8.44 0.78
CA GLY A 55 7.15 -7.10 0.96
C GLY A 55 7.88 -6.94 2.29
N ARG A 56 8.37 -5.73 2.51
CA ARG A 56 9.05 -5.33 3.75
C ARG A 56 8.42 -4.09 4.34
N VAL A 57 8.27 -4.04 5.66
CA VAL A 57 7.77 -2.86 6.37
C VAL A 57 8.78 -1.73 6.26
N ALA A 58 8.39 -0.64 5.61
CA ALA A 58 9.22 0.55 5.39
C ALA A 58 8.63 1.82 6.02
N TRP A 59 7.41 1.73 6.57
CA TRP A 59 6.74 2.80 7.30
C TRP A 59 5.86 2.21 8.40
N VAL A 60 5.79 2.86 9.56
CA VAL A 60 4.90 2.46 10.67
C VAL A 60 4.12 3.68 11.15
N THR A 61 2.80 3.59 11.12
CA THR A 61 1.90 4.56 11.73
C THR A 61 1.39 3.98 13.05
N PRO A 62 1.88 4.47 14.21
CA PRO A 62 1.52 3.92 15.51
C PRO A 62 0.06 4.20 15.89
N ALA A 63 -0.44 3.48 16.89
CA ALA A 63 -1.73 3.80 17.49
C ALA A 63 -1.71 5.24 18.04
N ARG A 64 -2.83 5.96 17.88
CA ARG A 64 -3.00 7.35 18.34
C ARG A 64 -2.01 8.33 17.70
N ALA A 65 -1.59 8.06 16.47
CA ALA A 65 -0.83 9.02 15.68
C ALA A 65 -1.56 10.37 15.56
N ALA A 66 -0.80 11.46 15.54
CA ALA A 66 -1.34 12.81 15.41
C ALA A 66 -2.20 12.96 14.14
N GLY A 67 -3.20 13.83 14.19
CA GLY A 67 -4.09 14.08 13.06
C GLY A 67 -5.10 12.95 12.78
N ASN A 68 -5.41 12.10 13.78
CA ASN A 68 -6.36 10.99 13.66
C ASN A 68 -6.02 10.01 12.52
N ARG A 69 -4.72 9.81 12.27
CA ARG A 69 -4.25 8.90 11.23
C ARG A 69 -4.54 7.45 11.60
N THR A 70 -4.96 6.66 10.62
CA THR A 70 -5.24 5.23 10.81
C THR A 70 -3.96 4.50 11.19
N GLN A 71 -4.02 3.69 12.25
CA GLN A 71 -2.90 2.81 12.61
C GLN A 71 -2.64 1.79 11.50
N GLY A 72 -1.37 1.57 11.17
CA GLY A 72 -1.00 0.55 10.20
C GLY A 72 0.47 0.64 9.78
N VAL A 73 0.77 -0.02 8.67
CA VAL A 73 2.13 -0.11 8.13
C VAL A 73 2.17 0.16 6.64
N GLY A 74 3.21 0.86 6.19
CA GLY A 74 3.55 0.96 4.77
C GLY A 74 4.52 -0.15 4.39
N ILE A 75 4.15 -0.91 3.37
CA ILE A 75 4.88 -2.07 2.90
C ILE A 75 5.47 -1.74 1.54
N GLN A 76 6.79 -1.80 1.44
CA GLN A 76 7.51 -1.69 0.18
C GLN A 76 7.39 -3.00 -0.58
N PHE A 77 7.08 -2.92 -1.88
CA PHE A 77 7.03 -4.09 -2.74
C PHE A 77 8.46 -4.64 -3.00
N PRO A 78 8.62 -5.97 -3.15
CA PRO A 78 9.93 -6.54 -3.46
C PRO A 78 10.35 -6.20 -4.90
N LYS A 79 11.65 -6.26 -5.16
CA LYS A 79 12.23 -6.00 -6.47
C LYS A 79 12.13 -7.23 -7.38
N ASP A 80 10.91 -7.64 -7.70
CA ASP A 80 10.61 -8.73 -8.63
C ASP A 80 9.64 -8.31 -9.73
N ASP A 81 9.56 -9.10 -10.80
CA ASP A 81 8.75 -8.74 -11.97
C ASP A 81 7.25 -8.76 -11.69
N LYS A 82 6.80 -9.62 -10.77
CA LYS A 82 5.37 -9.68 -10.37
C LYS A 82 4.95 -8.38 -9.69
N SER A 83 5.81 -7.87 -8.81
CA SER A 83 5.60 -6.61 -8.09
C SER A 83 5.73 -5.41 -9.00
N ARG A 84 6.63 -5.46 -9.99
CA ARG A 84 6.75 -4.43 -11.03
C ARG A 84 5.47 -4.35 -11.88
N GLN A 85 4.90 -5.49 -12.26
CA GLN A 85 3.61 -5.54 -12.96
C GLN A 85 2.46 -5.06 -12.08
N LEU A 86 2.44 -5.44 -10.80
CA LEU A 86 1.45 -4.95 -9.84
C LEU A 86 1.51 -3.43 -9.68
N LYS A 87 2.72 -2.87 -9.53
CA LYS A 87 2.95 -1.42 -9.49
C LYS A 87 2.39 -0.75 -10.74
N ALA A 88 2.76 -1.22 -11.93
CA ALA A 88 2.27 -0.67 -13.19
C ALA A 88 0.74 -0.72 -13.29
N LYS A 89 0.13 -1.82 -12.86
CA LYS A 89 -1.34 -1.96 -12.83
C LYS A 89 -2.00 -0.99 -11.85
N ILE A 90 -1.44 -0.82 -10.65
CA ILE A 90 -1.93 0.18 -9.69
C ILE A 90 -1.82 1.58 -10.29
N GLU A 91 -0.68 1.91 -10.91
CA GLU A 91 -0.46 3.24 -11.49
C GLU A 91 -1.37 3.52 -12.68
N GLU A 92 -1.64 2.52 -13.52
CA GLU A 92 -2.64 2.59 -14.59
C GLU A 92 -4.06 2.80 -14.03
N LEU A 93 -4.44 2.03 -13.00
CA LEU A 93 -5.73 2.17 -12.33
C LEU A 93 -5.89 3.56 -11.71
N LEU A 94 -4.83 4.14 -11.14
CA LEU A 94 -4.85 5.46 -10.55
C LEU A 94 -4.84 6.57 -11.61
N GLY A 95 -4.09 6.40 -12.70
CA GLY A 95 -4.00 7.33 -13.83
C GLY A 95 -3.61 8.74 -13.37
N THR A 96 -4.33 9.75 -13.85
CA THR A 96 -4.08 11.16 -13.52
C THR A 96 -4.24 11.50 -12.04
N ALA A 97 -4.87 10.64 -11.23
CA ALA A 97 -4.98 10.84 -9.79
C ALA A 97 -3.61 10.89 -9.11
N LEU A 98 -2.58 10.23 -9.66
CA LEU A 98 -1.21 10.29 -9.16
C LEU A 98 -0.59 11.68 -9.22
N GLY A 99 -1.08 12.57 -10.09
CA GLY A 99 -0.68 13.98 -10.15
C GLY A 99 -1.53 14.90 -9.27
N SER A 100 -2.47 14.37 -8.49
CA SER A 100 -3.29 15.14 -7.57
C SER A 100 -2.54 15.42 -6.27
N ASP A 101 -2.67 16.64 -5.72
CA ASP A 101 -2.16 17.02 -4.39
C ASP A 101 -2.98 16.42 -3.20
N ARG A 102 -3.75 15.37 -3.44
CA ARG A 102 -4.54 14.76 -2.36
C ARG A 102 -3.60 14.00 -1.41
N PRO A 103 -3.73 14.17 -0.09
CA PRO A 103 -2.84 13.49 0.85
C PRO A 103 -3.05 11.97 0.81
N THR A 104 -1.96 11.22 0.92
CA THR A 104 -1.99 9.75 1.12
C THR A 104 -1.97 9.43 2.61
N GLN A 105 -2.14 8.17 2.98
CA GLN A 105 -2.01 7.71 4.37
C GLN A 105 -0.59 7.89 4.95
N THR A 106 0.39 8.20 4.10
CA THR A 106 1.81 8.28 4.47
C THR A 106 2.41 9.69 4.46
N ILE A 107 1.71 10.71 3.94
CA ILE A 107 2.19 12.11 3.90
C ILE A 107 1.20 13.07 4.56
#